data_AF-A0A8I2GD07-F1
#
_entry.id   AF-A0A8I2GD07-F1
#
_cell.length_a   1.000
_cell.length_b   1.000
_cell.length_c   1.000
_cell.angle_alpha   90.00
_cell.angle_beta   90.00
_cell.angle_gamma   90.00
#
_symmetry.space_group_name_H-M   'P 1'
#
loop_
_entity.id
_entity.type
_entity.pdbx_description
1 polymer ?
#
loop_
_entity_poly.entity_id
_entity_poly.type
_entity_poly.pdbx_seq_one_letter_code
_entity_poly.pdbx_strand_id
1 'polypeptide(L)'
;YLCAYIVAERKAQGAGCTITDLKEYLSGSLPDYMIPAYFVFIEKIPLTLNGKIDRKALPSPEAKAVEDGTPNAPRNHMEEKLAEIWSD
;
A
#
# COMPACT_ATOMS: atom_id res chain seq x y z
N TYR A 1 -5.78 7.76 7.38
CA TYR A 1 -5.53 6.49 6.68
C TYR A 1 -4.50 5.68 7.45
N LEU A 2 -4.53 4.34 7.33
CA LEU A 2 -3.50 3.46 7.89
C LEU A 2 -2.52 3.03 6.78
N CYS A 3 -1.24 2.95 7.10
CA CYS A 3 -0.18 2.54 6.18
C CYS A 3 0.62 1.39 6.76
N ALA A 4 0.78 0.31 6.00
CA ALA A 4 1.59 -0.85 6.33
C ALA A 4 2.92 -0.81 5.58
N TYR A 5 4.02 -1.01 6.32
CA TYR A 5 5.36 -1.19 5.76
C TYR A 5 5.79 -2.64 5.90
N ILE A 6 6.15 -3.27 4.79
CA ILE A 6 6.37 -4.71 4.72
C ILE A 6 7.77 -4.99 4.18
N VAL A 7 8.49 -5.86 4.88
CA VAL A 7 9.73 -6.48 4.39
C VAL A 7 9.40 -7.94 4.09
N ALA A 8 9.63 -8.35 2.84
CA ALA A 8 9.45 -9.74 2.42
C ALA A 8 10.83 -10.36 2.14
N GLU A 9 11.12 -11.51 2.74
CA GLU A 9 12.40 -12.21 2.54
C GLU A 9 12.54 -12.76 1.12
N ARG A 10 11.43 -13.12 0.47
CA ARG A 10 11.38 -13.54 -0.93
C ARG A 10 10.92 -12.36 -1.77
N LYS A 11 11.76 -11.88 -2.71
CA LYS A 11 11.30 -10.93 -3.73
C LYS A 11 10.07 -11.55 -4.40
N ALA A 12 8.93 -10.85 -4.30
CA ALA A 12 7.68 -11.20 -4.95
C ALA A 12 7.87 -11.07 -6.47
N GLN A 13 8.56 -12.03 -7.08
CA GLN A 13 8.74 -12.13 -8.52
C GLN A 13 7.96 -13.36 -8.99
N GLY A 14 6.83 -13.10 -9.65
CA GLY A 14 6.12 -14.05 -10.51
C GLY A 14 4.95 -14.84 -9.88
N ALA A 15 4.92 -15.02 -8.56
CA ALA A 15 3.83 -15.68 -7.82
C ALA A 15 3.83 -15.29 -6.33
N GLY A 16 4.19 -14.03 -6.04
CA GLY A 16 4.33 -13.52 -4.68
C GLY A 16 3.03 -12.96 -4.14
N CYS A 17 2.86 -13.06 -2.81
CA CYS A 17 1.75 -12.49 -2.03
C CYS A 17 1.41 -11.07 -2.52
N THR A 18 0.17 -10.91 -3.00
CA THR A 18 -0.36 -9.65 -3.48
C THR A 18 -0.93 -8.82 -2.34
N ILE A 19 -1.17 -7.53 -2.58
CA ILE A 19 -1.81 -6.66 -1.59
C ILE A 19 -3.24 -7.12 -1.29
N THR A 20 -3.94 -7.61 -2.30
CA THR A 20 -5.28 -8.20 -2.15
C THR A 20 -5.25 -9.39 -1.20
N ASP A 21 -4.28 -10.31 -1.36
CA ASP A 21 -4.11 -11.45 -0.44
C ASP A 21 -3.88 -11.00 1.01
N LEU A 22 -3.08 -9.95 1.22
CA LEU A 22 -2.83 -9.39 2.54
C LEU A 22 -4.08 -8.75 3.16
N LYS A 23 -4.87 -8.03 2.37
CA LYS A 23 -6.13 -7.43 2.84
C LYS A 23 -7.15 -8.50 3.21
N GLU A 24 -7.31 -9.54 2.38
CA GLU A 24 -8.20 -10.67 2.66
C GLU A 24 -7.78 -11.42 3.93
N TYR A 25 -6.47 -11.60 4.14
CA TYR A 25 -5.97 -12.19 5.37
C TYR A 25 -6.30 -11.33 6.60
N LEU A 26 -6.11 -10.01 6.50
CA LEU A 26 -6.39 -9.09 7.60
C LEU A 26 -7.89 -8.99 7.90
N SER A 27 -8.77 -8.99 6.89
CA SER A 27 -10.22 -8.91 7.10
C SER A 27 -10.81 -10.13 7.83
N GLY A 28 -10.13 -11.28 7.79
CA GLY A 28 -10.51 -12.45 8.59
C GLY A 28 -10.30 -12.29 10.10
N SER A 29 -9.53 -11.29 10.54
CA SER A 29 -9.15 -11.11 11.96
C SER A 29 -9.32 -9.68 12.50
N LEU A 30 -9.44 -8.69 11.61
CA LEU A 30 -9.53 -7.27 11.97
C LEU A 30 -10.81 -6.64 11.40
N PRO A 31 -11.43 -5.69 12.12
CA PRO A 31 -12.46 -4.84 11.55
C PRO A 31 -11.94 -4.00 10.38
N ASP A 32 -12.83 -3.66 9.44
CA ASP A 32 -12.48 -2.93 8.20
C ASP A 32 -11.67 -1.65 8.43
N TYR A 33 -11.99 -0.89 9.47
CA TYR A 33 -11.29 0.37 9.79
C TYR A 33 -9.85 0.20 10.28
N MET A 34 -9.45 -1.04 10.63
CA MET A 34 -8.07 -1.38 10.99
C MET A 34 -7.26 -1.92 9.81
N ILE A 35 -7.91 -2.17 8.67
CA ILE A 35 -7.21 -2.62 7.47
C ILE A 35 -6.48 -1.42 6.85
N PRO A 36 -5.16 -1.54 6.58
CA PRO A 36 -4.40 -0.47 5.95
C PRO A 36 -4.96 -0.07 4.59
N ALA A 37 -5.01 1.23 4.32
CA ALA A 37 -5.33 1.75 3.00
C ALA A 37 -4.13 1.66 2.06
N TYR A 38 -2.91 1.78 2.61
CA TYR A 38 -1.67 1.79 1.86
C TYR A 38 -0.74 0.65 2.30
N PHE A 39 -0.12 -0.01 1.33
CA PHE A 39 0.87 -1.06 1.55
C PHE A 39 2.15 -0.70 0.81
N VAL A 40 3.26 -0.59 1.55
CA VAL A 40 4.56 -0.18 1.01
C VAL A 40 5.57 -1.27 1.29
N PHE A 41 6.06 -1.91 0.23
CA PHE A 41 7.16 -2.87 0.33
C PHE A 41 8.49 -2.13 0.41
N ILE A 42 9.28 -2.45 1.43
CA ILE A 42 10.62 -1.90 1.65
C ILE A 42 11.63 -3.04 1.79
N GLU A 43 12.87 -2.81 1.38
CA GLU A 43 13.92 -3.84 1.47
C GLU A 43 14.31 -4.12 2.93
N LYS A 44 14.24 -3.11 3.79
CA LYS A 44 14.53 -3.22 5.22
C LYS A 44 13.79 -2.16 6.03
N ILE A 45 13.48 -2.48 7.28
CA ILE A 45 12.94 -1.49 8.23
C ILE A 45 14.08 -0.55 8.64
N PRO A 46 13.94 0.78 8.47
CA PRO A 46 14.95 1.72 8.91
C PRO A 46 14.98 1.77 10.45
N LEU A 47 16.18 1.72 11.00
CA LEU A 47 16.44 1.75 12.44
C LEU A 47 17.33 2.94 12.78
N THR A 48 17.08 3.54 13.93
CA THR A 48 17.93 4.53 14.58
C THR A 48 19.22 3.86 15.08
N LEU A 49 20.22 4.67 15.47
CA LEU A 49 21.49 4.17 16.04
C LEU A 49 21.29 3.23 17.24
N ASN A 50 20.21 3.43 17.99
CA ASN A 50 19.85 2.63 19.16
C ASN A 50 18.96 1.42 18.82
N GLY A 51 18.79 1.08 17.54
CA GLY A 51 18.03 -0.08 17.08
C GLY A 51 16.49 0.08 17.13
N LYS A 52 15.97 1.25 17.51
CA LYS A 52 14.52 1.54 17.43
C LYS A 52 14.12 1.86 15.99
N ILE A 53 12.88 1.59 15.62
CA ILE A 53 12.33 1.97 14.31
C ILE A 53 12.45 3.48 14.10
N ASP A 54 13.12 3.89 13.02
CA ASP A 54 13.17 5.28 12.58
C ASP A 54 11.98 5.58 11.66
N ARG A 55 10.88 6.01 12.27
CA ARG A 55 9.64 6.34 11.55
C ARG A 55 9.80 7.49 10.57
N LYS A 56 10.77 8.40 10.77
CA LYS A 56 11.00 9.54 9.88
C LYS A 56 11.72 9.13 8.60
N ALA A 57 12.48 8.04 8.66
CA ALA A 57 13.16 7.46 7.51
C ALA A 57 12.28 6.48 6.71
N LEU A 58 11.04 6.21 7.16
CA LEU A 58 10.10 5.42 6.37
C LEU A 58 9.67 6.22 5.12
N PRO A 59 9.59 5.57 3.95
CA PRO A 59 9.19 6.24 2.73
C PRO A 59 7.74 6.73 2.80
N SER A 60 7.44 7.86 2.16
CA SER A 60 6.06 8.36 2.06
C SER A 60 5.18 7.36 1.30
N PRO A 61 3.97 7.04 1.79
CA PRO A 61 3.04 6.15 1.12
C PRO A 61 2.58 6.67 -0.24
N GLU A 62 2.41 7.98 -0.40
CA GLU A 62 1.84 8.61 -1.60
C GLU A 62 2.65 8.32 -2.88
N ALA A 63 3.96 8.09 -2.76
CA ALA A 63 4.84 7.88 -3.91
C ALA A 63 5.13 6.41 -4.23
N LYS A 64 4.78 5.48 -3.33
CA LYS A 64 5.21 4.07 -3.40
C LYS A 64 4.16 3.05 -3.01
N ALA A 65 3.00 3.51 -2.53
CA ALA A 65 1.90 2.60 -2.26
C ALA A 65 1.32 2.15 -3.58
N VAL A 66 1.23 0.83 -3.73
CA VAL A 66 0.43 0.23 -4.78
C VAL A 66 -0.99 0.22 -4.25
N GLU A 67 -1.84 1.10 -4.78
CA GLU A 67 -3.28 1.01 -4.54
C GLU A 67 -3.82 -0.29 -5.16
N ASP A 68 -4.92 -0.81 -4.62
CA ASP A 68 -5.62 -1.96 -5.21
C ASP A 68 -6.15 -1.55 -6.59
N GLY A 69 -5.33 -1.77 -7.60
CA GLY A 69 -5.66 -1.42 -8.98
C GLY A 69 -4.48 -0.79 -9.69
N THR A 70 -4.16 -1.31 -10.88
CA THR A 70 -3.43 -0.52 -11.85
C THR A 70 -4.23 0.75 -12.12
N PRO A 71 -3.60 1.95 -12.11
CA PRO A 71 -4.24 3.16 -12.60
C PRO A 71 -4.73 2.90 -14.03
N ASN A 72 -6.02 2.61 -14.17
CA ASN A 72 -6.63 2.40 -15.46
C ASN A 72 -7.07 3.77 -15.94
N ALA A 73 -6.62 4.15 -17.13
CA ALA A 73 -7.10 5.36 -17.78
C ALA A 73 -8.64 5.28 -17.90
N PRO A 74 -9.36 6.39 -17.66
CA PRO A 74 -10.81 6.44 -17.85
C PRO A 74 -11.14 6.01 -19.27
N ARG A 75 -12.11 5.11 -19.40
CA ARG A 75 -12.46 4.44 -20.67
C ARG A 75 -13.62 5.14 -21.39
N ASN A 76 -14.32 6.03 -20.71
CA ASN A 76 -15.48 6.74 -21.23
C ASN A 76 -15.64 8.13 -20.59
N HIS A 77 -16.46 8.97 -21.21
CA HIS A 77 -16.72 10.35 -20.78
C HIS A 77 -17.31 10.46 -19.36
N MET A 78 -17.96 9.41 -18.84
CA MET A 78 -18.46 9.42 -17.47
C MET A 78 -17.35 9.16 -16.45
N GLU A 79 -16.44 8.22 -16.74
CA GLU A 79 -15.23 7.96 -15.96
C GLU A 79 -14.27 9.16 -16.00
N GLU A 80 -14.16 9.87 -17.12
CA GLU A 80 -13.39 11.12 -17.23
C GLU A 80 -13.90 12.18 -16.27
N LYS A 81 -15.22 12.42 -16.24
CA LYS A 81 -15.83 13.37 -15.30
C LYS A 81 -15.64 12.96 -13.84
N LEU A 82 -15.74 11.68 -13.52
CA LEU A 82 -15.51 11.18 -12.15
C LEU A 82 -14.03 11.36 -11.74
N ALA A 83 -13.09 11.09 -12.65
CA ALA A 83 -11.67 11.30 -12.39
C ALA A 83 -11.33 12.79 -12.19
N GLU A 84 -11.96 13.68 -12.96
CA GLU A 84 -11.82 15.13 -12.79
C GLU A 84 -12.30 15.59 -11.40
N ILE A 85 -13.49 15.13 -10.97
CA ILE A 85 -14.04 15.45 -9.65
C ILE A 85 -13.16 14.93 -8.50
N TRP A 86 -12.58 13.74 -8.65
CA TRP A 86 -11.72 13.14 -7.62
C TRP A 86 -10.27 13.62 -7.62
N SER A 87 -9.86 14.43 -8.60
CA SER A 87 -8.50 14.98 -8.66
C SER A 87 -8.33 16.31 -7.90
N ASP A 88 -9.42 16.94 -7.45
CA ASP A 88 -9.46 18.14 -6.58
C ASP A 88 -9.35 17.76 -5.09
#